data_AF-A0A9W9MBX3-F1
#
_entry.id   AF-A0A9W9MBX3-F1
#
_cell.length_a   1.000
_cell.length_b   1.000
_cell.length_c   1.000
_cell.angle_alpha   90.00
_cell.angle_beta   90.00
_cell.angle_gamma   90.00
#
_symmetry.space_group_name_H-M   'P 1'
#
loop_
_entity.id
_entity.type
_entity.pdbx_description
1 polymer ?
#
loop_
_entity_poly.entity_id
_entity_poly.type
_entity_poly.pdbx_seq_one_letter_code
_entity_poly.pdbx_strand_id
1 'polypeptide(L)'
;MSSNPNPGNFANRPHEEVSRIAQQGGHASHQGGFAHMDPDKQREIASKGGHASSGSFQPGDERAREAGHKGGHASGGKFKPGDERTREAGHKGGLSGPSE
;
A
#
# COMPACT_ATOMS: atom_id res chain seq x y z
N MET A 1 11.79 -32.51 4.86
CA MET A 1 10.69 -32.14 5.76
C MET A 1 11.02 -30.80 6.37
N SER A 2 10.35 -29.74 5.93
CA SER A 2 10.65 -28.37 6.35
C SER A 2 10.18 -28.15 7.80
N SER A 3 11.08 -28.27 8.77
CA SER A 3 10.80 -27.87 10.15
C SER A 3 10.72 -26.34 10.19
N ASN A 4 9.51 -25.81 10.01
CA ASN A 4 9.28 -24.38 10.03
C ASN A 4 9.46 -23.86 11.48
N PRO A 5 10.44 -22.98 11.76
CA PRO A 5 10.84 -22.61 13.12
C PRO A 5 9.82 -21.75 13.88
N ASN A 6 8.73 -21.35 13.24
CA ASN A 6 7.66 -20.58 13.88
C ASN A 6 6.47 -21.50 14.23
N PRO A 7 6.35 -22.00 15.47
CA PRO A 7 5.27 -22.90 15.87
C PRO A 7 3.87 -22.27 15.74
N GLY A 8 3.77 -20.94 15.67
CA GLY A 8 2.50 -20.21 15.54
C GLY A 8 1.98 -19.99 14.11
N ASN A 9 2.75 -20.37 13.09
CA ASN A 9 2.38 -20.16 11.68
C ASN A 9 1.15 -20.98 11.26
N PHE A 10 0.36 -20.48 10.30
CA PHE A 10 -0.79 -21.17 9.72
C PHE A 10 -0.44 -22.53 9.10
N ALA A 11 0.80 -22.71 8.63
CA ALA A 11 1.29 -23.98 8.12
C ALA A 11 1.36 -25.09 9.20
N ASN A 12 1.36 -24.71 10.48
CA ASN A 12 1.39 -25.62 11.63
C ASN A 12 0.00 -25.78 12.28
N ARG A 13 -1.07 -25.30 11.63
CA ARG A 13 -2.45 -25.34 12.15
C ARG A 13 -3.33 -26.28 11.31
N PRO A 14 -4.35 -26.91 11.91
CA PRO A 14 -5.32 -27.71 11.16
C PRO A 14 -6.13 -26.85 10.20
N HIS A 15 -6.47 -27.40 9.04
CA HIS A 15 -7.18 -26.68 7.97
C HIS A 15 -8.53 -26.10 8.43
N GLU A 16 -9.26 -26.81 9.30
CA GLU A 16 -10.52 -26.34 9.87
C GLU A 16 -10.35 -25.06 10.68
N GLU A 17 -9.29 -24.97 11.49
CA GLU A 17 -8.99 -23.79 12.30
C GLU A 17 -8.62 -22.60 11.43
N VAL A 18 -7.77 -22.81 10.42
CA VAL A 18 -7.41 -21.77 9.44
C VAL A 18 -8.64 -21.27 8.68
N SER A 19 -9.52 -22.19 8.28
CA SER A 19 -10.78 -21.87 7.61
C SER A 19 -11.71 -21.07 8.52
N ARG A 20 -11.86 -21.44 9.79
CA ARG A 20 -12.61 -20.65 10.78
C ARG A 20 -12.04 -19.25 10.97
N ILE A 21 -10.71 -19.10 11.08
CA ILE A 21 -10.06 -17.79 11.25
C ILE A 21 -10.29 -16.91 10.02
N ALA A 22 -10.14 -17.47 8.81
CA ALA A 22 -10.40 -16.75 7.57
C ALA A 22 -11.88 -16.35 7.44
N GLN A 23 -12.79 -17.27 7.77
CA GLN A 23 -14.22 -16.98 7.83
C GLN A 23 -14.52 -15.89 8.86
N GLN A 24 -13.96 -15.94 10.07
CA GLN A 24 -14.16 -14.92 11.11
C GLN A 24 -13.64 -13.54 10.68
N GLY A 25 -12.52 -13.47 9.97
CA GLY A 25 -12.00 -12.21 9.38
C GLY A 25 -12.89 -11.67 8.26
N GLY A 26 -13.42 -12.56 7.40
CA GLY A 26 -14.40 -12.20 6.36
C GLY A 26 -15.75 -11.77 6.95
N HIS A 27 -16.18 -12.45 8.02
CA HIS A 27 -17.35 -12.10 8.79
C HIS A 27 -17.16 -10.74 9.44
N ALA A 28 -16.06 -10.40 10.12
CA ALA A 28 -15.88 -9.02 10.63
C ALA A 28 -16.07 -7.90 9.57
N SER A 29 -15.95 -8.22 8.27
CA SER A 29 -16.16 -7.31 7.13
C SER A 29 -17.61 -7.22 6.62
N HIS A 30 -18.54 -8.06 7.09
CA HIS A 30 -19.92 -8.16 6.58
C HIS A 30 -20.90 -7.08 7.07
N GLN A 31 -20.47 -6.17 7.94
CA GLN A 31 -21.29 -5.01 8.36
C GLN A 31 -21.29 -3.86 7.33
N GLY A 32 -20.85 -4.16 6.10
CA GLY A 32 -20.67 -3.20 5.04
C GLY A 32 -19.29 -2.55 5.14
N GLY A 33 -18.32 -3.10 4.41
CA GLY A 33 -17.02 -2.45 4.23
C GLY A 33 -17.16 -1.06 3.59
N PHE A 34 -16.04 -0.37 3.35
CA PHE A 34 -16.04 1.01 2.85
C PHE A 34 -17.01 1.27 1.68
N ALA A 35 -17.13 0.32 0.74
CA ALA A 35 -18.03 0.43 -0.41
C ALA A 35 -19.54 0.42 -0.08
N HIS A 36 -19.94 -0.15 1.05
CA HIS A 36 -21.35 -0.23 1.48
C HIS A 36 -21.73 0.84 2.50
N MET A 37 -20.78 1.70 2.88
CA MET A 37 -21.01 2.83 3.78
C MET A 37 -21.77 3.96 3.04
N ASP A 38 -22.44 4.83 3.78
CA ASP A 38 -23.03 6.05 3.24
C ASP A 38 -22.02 6.90 2.44
N PRO A 39 -22.36 7.38 1.23
CA PRO A 39 -21.44 8.14 0.37
C PRO A 39 -20.83 9.39 1.02
N ASP A 40 -21.57 10.10 1.87
CA ASP A 40 -21.06 11.31 2.53
C ASP A 40 -20.03 10.95 3.59
N LYS A 41 -20.27 9.85 4.32
CA LYS A 41 -19.31 9.31 5.28
C LYS A 41 -18.06 8.75 4.59
N GLN A 42 -18.21 8.12 3.41
CA GLN A 42 -17.07 7.71 2.59
C GLN A 42 -16.22 8.91 2.18
N ARG A 43 -16.85 10.00 1.70
CA ARG A 43 -16.16 11.25 1.34
C ARG A 43 -15.44 11.88 2.51
N GLU A 44 -16.06 11.89 3.69
CA GLU A 44 -15.43 12.42 4.90
C GLU A 44 -14.16 11.64 5.27
N ILE A 45 -14.22 10.30 5.26
CA ILE A 45 -13.07 9.42 5.55
C ILE A 45 -11.98 9.60 4.49
N ALA A 46 -12.34 9.61 3.21
CA ALA A 46 -11.40 9.83 2.11
C ALA A 46 -10.75 11.22 2.20
N SER A 47 -11.52 12.25 2.54
CA SER A 47 -11.03 13.62 2.73
C SER A 47 -10.07 13.70 3.91
N LYS A 48 -10.39 13.08 5.06
CA LYS A 48 -9.47 13.00 6.21
C LYS A 48 -8.18 12.27 5.86
N GLY A 49 -8.25 11.18 5.09
CA GLY A 49 -7.07 10.48 4.58
C GLY A 49 -6.23 11.35 3.64
N GLY A 50 -6.88 12.11 2.77
CA GLY A 50 -6.22 13.06 1.86
C GLY A 50 -5.56 14.25 2.57
N HIS A 51 -6.17 14.77 3.65
CA HIS A 51 -5.62 15.84 4.48
C HIS A 51 -4.49 15.37 5.41
N ALA A 52 -4.56 14.13 5.89
CA ALA A 52 -3.48 13.52 6.68
C ALA A 52 -2.28 13.13 5.81
N SER A 53 -2.52 12.85 4.53
CA SER A 53 -1.47 12.85 3.52
C SER A 53 -0.98 14.29 3.30
N SER A 54 0.30 14.50 3.01
CA SER A 54 0.88 15.84 2.79
C SER A 54 0.39 16.55 1.52
N GLY A 55 -0.80 16.21 1.03
CA GLY A 55 -1.33 16.57 -0.28
C GLY A 55 -0.70 15.74 -1.40
N SER A 56 -1.14 16.01 -2.63
CA SER A 56 -0.42 15.57 -3.82
C SER A 56 0.86 16.40 -3.94
N PHE A 57 1.97 15.76 -4.29
CA PHE A 57 3.21 16.47 -4.53
C PHE A 57 3.10 17.32 -5.81
N GLN A 58 3.63 18.54 -5.77
CA GLN A 58 3.79 19.32 -7.00
C GLN A 58 4.92 18.72 -7.85
N PRO A 59 4.86 18.82 -9.19
CA PRO A 59 5.98 18.52 -10.06
C PRO A 59 7.26 19.22 -9.58
N GLY A 60 8.30 18.43 -9.26
CA GLY A 60 9.57 18.94 -8.73
C GLY A 60 9.63 19.20 -7.22
N ASP A 61 8.59 18.88 -6.45
CA ASP A 61 8.62 18.99 -4.98
C ASP A 61 9.67 18.03 -4.39
N GLU A 62 10.56 18.57 -3.56
CA GLU A 62 11.64 17.83 -2.91
C GLU A 62 11.09 16.68 -2.04
N ARG A 63 9.93 16.88 -1.42
CA ARG A 63 9.25 15.84 -0.62
C ARG A 63 8.76 14.69 -1.49
N ALA A 64 8.36 14.95 -2.73
CA ALA A 64 7.98 13.91 -3.70
C ALA A 64 9.18 13.04 -4.04
N ARG A 65 10.33 13.70 -4.27
CA ARG A 65 11.59 13.05 -4.60
C ARG A 65 12.08 12.19 -3.44
N GLU A 66 12.02 12.70 -2.21
CA GLU A 66 12.38 11.94 -1.01
C GLU A 66 11.46 10.75 -0.79
N ALA A 67 10.14 10.94 -0.90
CA ALA A 67 9.15 9.88 -0.77
C ALA A 67 9.34 8.77 -1.82
N GLY A 68 9.58 9.15 -3.09
CA GLY A 68 9.89 8.23 -4.18
C GLY A 68 11.20 7.48 -3.96
N HIS A 69 12.25 8.16 -3.51
CA HIS A 69 13.53 7.54 -3.17
C HIS A 69 13.38 6.52 -2.05
N LYS A 70 12.67 6.87 -0.96
CA LYS A 70 12.39 5.98 0.16
C LYS A 70 11.54 4.76 -0.26
N GLY A 71 10.54 4.96 -1.12
CA GLY A 71 9.74 3.88 -1.69
C GLY A 71 10.56 2.93 -2.59
N GLY A 72 11.49 3.48 -3.37
CA GLY A 72 12.45 2.70 -4.17
C GLY A 72 13.38 1.82 -3.31
N HIS A 73 13.87 2.36 -2.19
CA HIS A 73 14.66 1.58 -1.22
C HIS A 73 13.85 0.48 -0.53
N ALA A 74 12.61 0.78 -0.13
CA ALA A 74 11.75 -0.19 0.57
C ALA A 74 11.27 -1.34 -0.33
N SER A 75 11.10 -1.10 -1.64
CA SER A 75 10.61 -2.10 -2.60
C SER A 75 11.67 -3.13 -3.01
N GLY A 76 12.90 -3.06 -2.50
CA GLY A 76 13.97 -4.03 -2.79
C GLY A 76 14.39 -4.08 -4.27
N GLY A 77 13.98 -3.09 -5.06
CA GLY A 77 14.37 -2.94 -6.45
C GLY A 77 15.88 -2.71 -6.52
N LYS A 78 16.62 -3.69 -7.05
CA LYS A 78 18.04 -3.53 -7.37
C LYS A 78 18.16 -2.61 -8.59
N PHE A 79 18.06 -1.31 -8.35
CA PHE A 79 18.28 -0.27 -9.36
C PHE A 79 19.78 -0.03 -9.46
N LYS A 80 20.40 -0.34 -10.60
CA LYS A 80 21.81 0.05 -10.80
C LYS A 80 21.85 1.56 -11.03
N PRO A 81 22.85 2.27 -10.47
CA PRO A 81 23.09 3.66 -10.84
C PRO A 81 23.24 3.79 -12.36
N GLY A 82 22.38 4.57 -13.00
CA GLY A 82 22.38 4.76 -14.45
C GLY A 82 21.46 3.82 -15.25
N ASP A 83 20.74 2.90 -14.61
CA ASP A 83 19.69 2.13 -15.29
C ASP A 83 18.57 3.08 -15.78
N GLU A 84 18.09 2.84 -16.99
CA GLU A 84 17.02 3.61 -17.62
C GLU A 84 15.73 3.62 -16.76
N ARG A 85 15.41 2.48 -16.13
CA ARG A 85 14.29 2.36 -15.18
C ARG A 85 14.41 3.27 -13.96
N THR A 86 15.64 3.53 -13.50
CA THR A 86 15.91 4.43 -12.36
C THR A 86 15.74 5.88 -12.78
N ARG A 87 16.20 6.22 -14.00
CA ARG A 87 16.00 7.56 -14.58
C ARG A 87 14.53 7.82 -14.85
N GLU A 88 13.83 6.85 -15.42
CA GLU A 88 12.40 6.92 -15.71
C GLU A 88 11.56 7.04 -14.44
N ALA A 89 11.86 6.26 -13.38
CA ALA A 89 11.16 6.39 -12.10
C ALA A 89 11.40 7.76 -11.43
N GLY A 90 12.64 8.27 -11.49
CA GLY A 90 12.98 9.62 -11.00
C GLY A 90 12.33 10.74 -11.82
N HIS A 91 12.20 10.56 -13.14
CA HIS A 91 11.51 11.50 -14.02
C HIS A 91 9.98 11.47 -13.85
N LYS A 92 9.37 10.29 -13.74
CA LYS A 92 7.91 10.13 -13.61
C LYS A 92 7.39 10.65 -12.28
N GLY A 93 8.13 10.48 -11.19
CA GLY A 93 7.76 11.04 -9.88
C GLY A 93 7.70 12.58 -9.87
N GLY A 94 8.41 13.24 -10.79
CA GLY A 94 8.39 14.70 -10.95
C GLY A 94 7.46 15.23 -12.04
N LEU A 95 6.82 14.36 -12.85
CA LEU A 95 6.09 14.77 -14.05
C LEU A 95 4.59 14.41 -14.04
N SER A 96 4.07 13.79 -12.98
CA SER A 96 2.61 13.64 -12.82
C SER A 96 1.96 14.93 -12.31
N GLY A 97 2.12 16.03 -13.04
CA GLY A 97 1.19 17.15 -13.00
C GLY A 97 0.13 16.92 -14.09
N PRO A 98 -1.14 17.28 -13.86
CA PRO A 98 -2.13 17.23 -14.94
C PRO A 98 -1.66 18.12 -16.09
N SER A 99 -1.65 17.55 -17.29
CA SER A 99 -1.76 18.33 -18.52
C SER A 99 -3.21 18.77 -18.63
N GLU A 100 -3.39 20.10 -18.74
CA GLU A 100 -4.63 20.89 -18.86
C GLU A 100 -5.35 21.29 -17.56
#